data_AF-A0A8T1R050-F1
#
_entry.id   AF-A0A8T1R050-F1
#
_cell.length_a   1.000
_cell.length_b   1.000
_cell.length_c   1.000
_cell.angle_alpha   90.00
_cell.angle_beta   90.00
_cell.angle_gamma   90.00
#
_symmetry.space_group_name_H-M   'P 1'
#
loop_
_entity.id
_entity.type
_entity.pdbx_description
1 polymer ?
#
loop_
_entity_poly.entity_id
_entity_poly.type
_entity_poly.pdbx_seq_one_letter_code
_entity_poly.pdbx_strand_id
1 'polypeptide(L)'
;MKAGSAAKLIVEALLQRFLPLSRRRIETAQAQDGQYLRPSDPAYEQVLDSLAMIARHTPVPLLEALLRWRESESPKGANDASTFQRKLAVECIFCSACIRFVECCPQEGLTEKLWSGLENFVFDWLINADRVVSQVEYPSLVDLRGLLLDLVAQLLGALSRIRFSSVTERFFMELNTRRIDTSVSRSETLSIINGMRYLKLGVKTEGGLNASASFVAKANPLIRPAQKRKSEFYHALCNMLSNILAPLADGGKSQWPPSGVEPALSLWYEAVGRIRLQLIPWMDKQNKHIAVGYPLVTLLLCLGDPQIFHNDLSPHMEQLYKLLRDKNHRFMALDCLHRVLRFYLSVHAANQAPNRIWDYLDSRNITSILP
;
A
#
# COMPACT_ATOMS: atom_id res chain seq x y z
N MET A 1 39.83 -3.92 19.84
CA MET A 1 38.65 -3.02 19.82
C MET A 1 37.41 -3.86 19.54
N LYS A 2 36.43 -3.90 20.44
CA LYS A 2 35.24 -4.77 20.30
C LYS A 2 34.34 -4.24 19.16
N ALA A 3 33.89 -5.11 18.26
CA ALA A 3 33.04 -4.76 17.11
C ALA A 3 31.79 -3.92 17.48
N GLY A 4 31.23 -4.11 18.68
CA GLY A 4 30.12 -3.30 19.20
C GLY A 4 30.45 -1.81 19.42
N SER A 5 31.72 -1.46 19.65
CA SER A 5 32.17 -0.06 19.79
C SER A 5 32.18 0.67 18.44
N ALA A 6 32.53 -0.02 17.36
CA ALA A 6 32.57 0.58 16.02
C ALA A 6 31.15 0.81 15.47
N ALA A 7 30.26 -0.16 15.65
CA ALA A 7 28.85 -0.04 15.27
C ALA A 7 28.17 1.17 15.93
N LYS A 8 28.43 1.38 17.23
CA LYS A 8 27.90 2.51 17.98
C LYS A 8 28.41 3.85 17.44
N LEU A 9 29.70 3.97 17.15
CA LEU A 9 30.30 5.18 16.59
C LEU A 9 29.74 5.54 15.21
N ILE A 10 29.50 4.53 14.35
CA ILE A 10 28.90 4.73 13.02
C ILE A 10 27.47 5.27 13.14
N VAL A 11 26.66 4.68 14.04
CA VAL A 11 25.30 5.14 14.30
C VAL A 11 25.31 6.56 14.88
N GLU A 12 26.21 6.86 15.82
CA GLU A 12 26.35 8.20 16.38
C GLU A 12 26.73 9.23 15.32
N ALA A 13 27.70 8.94 14.45
CA ALA A 13 28.11 9.84 13.37
C ALA A 13 26.97 10.10 12.36
N LEU A 14 26.18 9.08 12.04
CA LEU A 14 25.00 9.23 11.19
C LEU A 14 23.93 10.11 11.87
N LEU A 15 23.67 9.88 13.16
CA LEU A 15 22.73 10.69 13.91
C LEU A 15 23.16 12.16 13.97
N GLN A 16 24.45 12.47 14.08
CA GLN A 16 24.94 13.86 14.03
C GLN A 16 24.54 14.58 12.74
N ARG A 17 24.36 13.85 11.62
CA ARG A 17 23.86 14.41 10.35
C ARG A 17 22.34 14.43 10.28
N PHE A 18 21.69 13.39 10.80
CA PHE A 18 20.23 13.26 10.77
C PHE A 18 19.52 14.29 11.66
N LEU A 19 19.99 14.46 12.90
CA LEU A 19 19.30 15.25 13.92
C LEU A 19 19.09 16.74 13.51
N PRO A 20 20.09 17.47 12.99
CA PRO A 20 19.89 18.87 12.61
C PRO A 20 18.90 19.03 11.46
N LEU A 21 18.94 18.13 10.46
CA LEU A 21 18.02 18.15 9.33
C LEU A 21 16.59 17.83 9.77
N SER A 22 16.43 16.86 10.66
CA SER A 22 15.14 16.50 11.25
C SER A 22 14.55 17.67 12.05
N ARG A 23 15.35 18.36 12.87
CA ARG A 23 14.90 19.56 13.61
C ARG A 23 14.48 20.69 12.70
N ARG A 24 15.28 21.00 11.68
CA ARG A 24 14.94 22.02 10.68
C ARG A 24 13.61 21.70 9.99
N ARG A 25 13.35 20.43 9.68
CA ARG A 25 12.06 19.99 9.10
C ARG A 25 10.90 20.14 10.08
N ILE A 26 11.09 19.87 11.36
CA ILE A 26 10.08 20.12 12.40
C ILE A 26 9.76 21.62 12.48
N GLU A 27 10.78 22.47 12.53
CA GLU A 27 10.62 23.93 12.59
C GLU A 27 9.93 24.49 11.34
N THR A 28 10.28 23.97 10.15
CA THR A 28 9.63 24.36 8.89
C THR A 28 8.16 23.92 8.89
N ALA A 29 7.86 22.71 9.36
CA ALA A 29 6.48 22.24 9.50
C ALA A 29 5.67 23.18 10.39
N GLN A 30 6.26 23.63 11.51
CA GLN A 30 5.66 24.58 12.45
C GLN A 30 5.41 25.97 11.81
N ALA A 31 6.37 26.47 11.03
CA ALA A 31 6.26 27.78 10.37
C ALA A 31 5.23 27.82 9.23
N GLN A 32 4.86 26.67 8.65
CA GLN A 32 3.91 26.57 7.53
C GLN A 32 2.47 26.21 7.96
N ASP A 33 2.14 26.36 9.25
CA ASP A 33 0.77 26.24 9.78
C ASP A 33 0.04 24.93 9.39
N GLY A 34 0.80 23.82 9.32
CA GLY A 34 0.30 22.49 8.97
C GLY A 34 0.42 22.13 7.49
N GLN A 35 0.73 23.10 6.62
CA GLN A 35 1.07 22.85 5.21
C GLN A 35 2.47 22.27 5.10
N TYR A 36 2.60 20.95 5.24
CA TYR A 36 3.87 20.28 4.96
C TYR A 36 4.03 20.11 3.46
N LEU A 37 4.51 21.15 2.79
CA LEU A 37 5.09 20.96 1.46
C LEU A 37 6.25 19.98 1.64
N ARG A 38 6.33 18.93 0.82
CA ARG A 38 7.53 18.07 0.70
C ARG A 38 8.48 18.73 -0.32
N PRO A 39 9.24 19.81 -0.03
CA PRO A 39 10.40 20.04 -0.87
C PRO A 39 11.31 18.81 -0.67
N SER A 40 11.67 18.17 -1.79
CA SER A 40 12.75 17.20 -1.78
C SER A 40 13.98 17.96 -1.31
N ASP A 41 14.42 17.71 -0.08
CA ASP A 41 15.68 18.20 0.44
C ASP A 41 16.71 17.11 0.11
N PRO A 42 17.56 17.30 -0.90
CA PRO A 42 18.48 16.26 -1.34
C PRO A 42 19.44 15.83 -0.22
N ALA A 43 19.78 16.74 0.70
CA ALA A 43 20.64 16.42 1.83
C ALA A 43 19.94 15.47 2.81
N TYR A 44 18.64 15.66 3.05
CA TYR A 44 17.84 14.76 3.88
C TYR A 44 17.67 13.39 3.23
N GLU A 45 17.35 13.33 1.93
CA GLU A 45 17.26 12.06 1.20
C GLU A 45 18.58 11.28 1.22
N GLN A 46 19.72 11.98 1.08
CA GLN A 46 21.04 11.33 1.18
C GLN A 46 21.30 10.73 2.57
N VAL A 47 20.83 11.38 3.64
CA VAL A 47 20.91 10.83 5.00
C VAL A 47 20.00 9.62 5.17
N LEU A 48 18.80 9.65 4.58
CA LEU A 48 17.90 8.50 4.53
C LEU A 48 18.51 7.29 3.80
N ASP A 49 19.22 7.51 2.68
CA ASP A 49 19.95 6.45 2.00
C ASP A 49 21.11 5.91 2.84
N SER A 50 21.78 6.79 3.59
CA SER A 50 22.84 6.38 4.52
C SER A 50 22.29 5.53 5.68
N LEU A 51 21.09 5.84 6.18
CA LEU A 51 20.35 5.03 7.16
C LEU A 51 20.07 3.63 6.63
N ALA A 52 19.60 3.53 5.38
CA ALA A 52 19.33 2.25 4.73
C ALA A 52 20.58 1.37 4.63
N MET A 53 21.73 1.95 4.27
CA MET A 53 23.00 1.23 4.20
C MET A 53 23.45 0.69 5.56
N ILE A 54 23.31 1.50 6.62
CA ILE A 54 23.72 1.11 7.98
C ILE A 54 22.74 0.08 8.58
N ALA A 55 21.46 0.14 8.24
CA ALA A 55 20.45 -0.83 8.69
C ALA A 55 20.79 -2.29 8.30
N ARG A 56 21.57 -2.52 7.23
CA ARG A 56 22.02 -3.86 6.82
C ARG A 56 22.99 -4.52 7.81
N HIS A 57 23.81 -3.70 8.47
CA HIS A 57 24.96 -4.18 9.23
C HIS A 57 24.80 -3.95 10.74
N THR A 58 24.08 -2.89 11.13
CA THR A 58 23.85 -2.54 12.55
C THR A 58 22.38 -2.17 12.80
N PRO A 59 21.43 -3.07 12.51
CA PRO A 59 20.00 -2.79 12.60
C PRO A 59 19.52 -2.46 14.02
N VAL A 60 19.86 -3.26 15.04
CA VAL A 60 19.38 -3.06 16.41
C VAL A 60 19.81 -1.70 16.99
N PRO A 61 21.11 -1.35 17.04
CA PRO A 61 21.53 -0.08 17.64
C PRO A 61 20.96 1.13 16.89
N LEU A 62 20.79 1.02 15.56
CA LEU A 62 20.22 2.09 14.75
C LEU A 62 18.74 2.30 15.05
N LEU A 63 17.93 1.24 15.10
CA LEU A 63 16.51 1.37 15.43
C LEU A 63 16.30 1.90 16.85
N GLU A 64 17.08 1.42 17.82
CA GLU A 64 17.05 1.93 19.20
C GLU A 64 17.44 3.42 19.28
N ALA A 65 18.37 3.86 18.43
CA ALA A 65 18.72 5.28 18.29
C ALA A 65 17.54 6.10 17.74
N LEU A 66 16.89 5.63 16.68
CA LEU A 66 15.72 6.30 16.08
C LEU A 66 14.54 6.37 17.06
N LEU A 67 14.29 5.30 17.82
CA LEU A 67 13.26 5.25 18.85
C LEU A 67 13.55 6.26 19.98
N ARG A 68 14.79 6.28 20.49
CA ARG A 68 15.20 7.26 21.51
C ARG A 68 15.09 8.70 21.00
N TRP A 69 15.45 8.93 19.74
CA TRP A 69 15.28 10.24 19.13
C TRP A 69 13.81 10.66 19.07
N ARG A 70 12.93 9.78 18.57
CA ARG A 70 11.48 10.00 18.51
C ARG A 70 10.91 10.36 19.88
N GLU A 71 11.30 9.63 20.92
CA GLU A 71 10.89 9.90 22.30
C GLU A 71 11.42 11.24 22.82
N SER A 72 12.65 11.61 22.48
CA SER A 72 13.26 12.87 22.91
C SER A 72 12.63 14.12 22.26
N GLU A 73 12.17 14.00 21.01
CA GLU A 73 11.55 15.10 20.26
C GLU A 73 10.02 15.15 20.41
N SER A 74 9.43 14.09 20.98
CA SER A 74 8.00 14.04 21.26
C SER A 74 7.63 15.18 22.22
N PRO A 75 6.69 16.07 21.85
CA PRO A 75 6.39 17.25 22.65
C PRO A 75 5.82 16.85 24.00
N LYS A 76 6.29 17.53 25.05
CA LYS A 76 5.79 17.44 26.42
C LYS A 76 5.15 18.79 26.74
N GLY A 77 3.83 18.86 26.84
CA GLY A 77 3.14 20.15 26.96
C GLY A 77 1.63 20.06 26.88
N ALA A 78 1.00 21.21 26.71
CA ALA A 78 -0.45 21.34 26.56
C ALA A 78 -0.94 20.69 25.26
N ASN A 79 -2.19 20.26 25.24
CA ASN A 79 -2.84 19.72 24.04
C ASN A 79 -3.32 20.89 23.15
N ASP A 80 -2.38 21.60 22.53
CA ASP A 80 -2.66 22.69 21.59
C ASP A 80 -2.21 22.34 20.15
N ALA A 81 -2.62 23.17 19.19
CA ALA A 81 -2.32 22.94 17.77
C ALA A 81 -0.81 22.83 17.50
N SER A 82 0.00 23.69 18.14
CA SER A 82 1.46 23.72 17.95
C SER A 82 2.13 22.43 18.45
N THR A 83 1.65 21.88 19.57
CA THR A 83 2.09 20.59 20.11
C THR A 83 1.72 19.44 19.19
N PHE A 84 0.48 19.39 18.69
CA PHE A 84 0.06 18.33 17.76
C PHE A 84 0.80 18.40 16.43
N GLN A 85 1.05 19.59 15.90
CA GLN A 85 1.84 19.80 14.69
C GLN A 85 3.27 19.28 14.84
N ARG A 86 3.94 19.61 15.96
CA ARG A 86 5.27 19.05 16.27
C ARG A 86 5.23 17.53 16.37
N LYS A 87 4.24 16.99 17.07
CA LYS A 87 4.06 15.53 17.21
C LYS A 87 3.94 14.87 15.84
N LEU A 88 3.03 15.33 14.98
CA LEU A 88 2.85 14.76 13.64
C LEU A 88 4.12 14.87 12.78
N ALA A 89 4.85 15.99 12.87
CA ALA A 89 6.10 16.17 12.13
C ALA A 89 7.20 15.20 12.56
N VAL A 90 7.39 15.00 13.87
CA VAL A 90 8.33 14.01 14.42
C VAL A 90 7.99 12.60 13.91
N GLU A 91 6.70 12.26 13.90
CA GLU A 91 6.22 10.95 13.48
C GLU A 91 6.37 10.73 11.98
N CYS A 92 6.20 11.77 11.15
CA CYS A 92 6.47 11.71 9.72
C CYS A 92 7.95 11.42 9.44
N ILE A 93 8.85 12.12 10.14
CA ILE A 93 10.29 11.92 10.01
C ILE A 93 10.67 10.50 10.47
N PHE A 94 10.14 10.05 11.60
CA PHE A 94 10.35 8.69 12.11
C PHE A 94 9.87 7.64 11.10
N CYS A 95 8.65 7.75 10.58
CA CYS A 95 8.14 6.82 9.57
C CYS A 95 9.01 6.80 8.32
N SER A 96 9.45 7.97 7.84
CA SER A 96 10.31 8.07 6.65
C SER A 96 11.64 7.35 6.85
N ALA A 97 12.28 7.54 8.01
CA ALA A 97 13.50 6.82 8.37
C ALA A 97 13.26 5.31 8.54
N CYS A 98 12.16 4.92 9.20
CA CYS A 98 11.81 3.52 9.40
C CYS A 98 11.47 2.80 8.09
N ILE A 99 10.87 3.44 7.10
CA ILE A 99 10.63 2.83 5.78
C ILE A 99 11.96 2.40 5.18
N ARG A 100 12.92 3.33 5.08
CA ARG A 100 14.26 3.06 4.51
C ARG A 100 15.04 2.02 5.31
N PHE A 101 14.91 2.09 6.63
CA PHE A 101 15.48 1.10 7.55
C PHE A 101 14.92 -0.30 7.27
N VAL A 102 13.59 -0.47 7.27
CA VAL A 102 12.94 -1.78 7.12
C VAL A 102 13.19 -2.36 5.73
N GLU A 103 13.22 -1.54 4.68
CA GLU A 103 13.51 -2.00 3.31
C GLU A 103 14.90 -2.59 3.13
N CYS A 104 15.85 -2.24 4.00
CA CYS A 104 17.23 -2.74 3.94
C CYS A 104 17.64 -3.62 5.13
N CYS A 105 16.81 -3.71 6.18
CA CYS A 105 17.08 -4.54 7.34
C CYS A 105 16.92 -6.03 6.98
N PRO A 106 17.91 -6.89 7.30
CA PRO A 106 17.74 -8.34 7.22
C PRO A 106 16.62 -8.81 8.16
N GLN A 107 15.94 -9.89 7.80
CA GLN A 107 14.83 -10.44 8.60
C GLN A 107 15.30 -10.82 10.02
N GLU A 108 16.49 -11.43 10.12
CA GLU A 108 17.14 -11.83 11.36
C GLU A 108 17.84 -10.65 12.08
N GLY A 109 17.81 -9.46 11.48
CA GLY A 109 18.51 -8.28 11.95
C GLY A 109 17.91 -7.68 13.23
N LEU A 110 16.64 -7.95 13.54
CA LEU A 110 15.98 -7.47 14.76
C LEU A 110 15.37 -8.60 15.58
N THR A 111 15.19 -8.33 16.86
CA THR A 111 14.44 -9.21 17.76
C THR A 111 12.94 -9.11 17.49
N GLU A 112 12.19 -10.17 17.84
CA GLU A 112 10.73 -10.17 17.70
C GLU A 112 10.09 -8.98 18.40
N LYS A 113 10.58 -8.62 19.60
CA LYS A 113 10.09 -7.45 20.34
C LYS A 113 10.17 -6.15 19.54
N LEU A 114 11.28 -5.93 18.80
CA LEU A 114 11.46 -4.72 17.99
C LEU A 114 10.56 -4.76 16.75
N TRP A 115 10.42 -5.92 16.12
CA TRP A 115 9.49 -6.11 15.00
C TRP A 115 8.03 -5.85 15.41
N SER A 116 7.55 -6.51 16.48
CA SER A 116 6.21 -6.27 17.00
C SER A 116 6.02 -4.83 17.45
N GLY A 117 7.07 -4.18 17.97
CA GLY A 117 7.04 -2.76 18.33
C GLY A 117 6.76 -1.83 17.14
N LEU A 118 7.37 -2.09 15.98
CA LEU A 118 7.09 -1.36 14.74
C LEU A 118 5.68 -1.62 14.22
N GLU A 119 5.22 -2.88 14.26
CA GLU A 119 3.83 -3.21 13.90
C GLU A 119 2.83 -2.52 14.83
N ASN A 120 3.08 -2.53 16.14
CA ASN A 120 2.25 -1.83 17.14
C ASN A 120 2.15 -0.34 16.83
N PHE A 121 3.29 0.30 16.61
CA PHE A 121 3.34 1.71 16.23
C PHE A 121 2.47 2.03 15.01
N VAL A 122 2.57 1.23 13.94
CA VAL A 122 1.78 1.42 12.72
C VAL A 122 0.28 1.29 13.00
N PHE A 123 -0.14 0.18 13.61
CA PHE A 123 -1.56 -0.06 13.88
C PHE A 123 -2.14 0.93 14.89
N ASP A 124 -1.36 1.37 15.88
CA ASP A 124 -1.78 2.39 16.83
C ASP A 124 -2.12 3.70 16.13
N TRP A 125 -1.33 4.11 15.13
CA TRP A 125 -1.66 5.28 14.31
C TRP A 125 -2.88 5.04 13.41
N LEU A 126 -2.96 3.90 12.73
CA LEU A 126 -4.12 3.59 11.87
C LEU A 126 -5.43 3.59 12.67
N ILE A 127 -5.40 3.14 13.92
CA ILE A 127 -6.57 3.05 14.80
C ILE A 127 -6.85 4.37 15.50
N ASN A 128 -5.84 4.99 16.10
CA ASN A 128 -6.06 6.07 17.06
C ASN A 128 -5.80 7.47 16.49
N ALA A 129 -5.46 7.64 15.21
CA ALA A 129 -5.09 8.95 14.67
C ALA A 129 -6.14 10.05 14.92
N ASP A 130 -7.44 9.76 14.82
CA ASP A 130 -8.51 10.73 15.14
C ASP A 130 -8.58 11.08 16.63
N ARG A 131 -8.19 10.14 17.51
CA ARG A 131 -8.15 10.37 18.97
C ARG A 131 -6.90 11.14 19.38
N VAL A 132 -5.80 10.95 18.64
CA VAL A 132 -4.54 11.65 18.89
C VAL A 132 -4.60 13.09 18.38
N VAL A 133 -5.13 13.30 17.17
CA VAL A 133 -5.33 14.63 16.59
C VAL A 133 -6.70 14.67 15.92
N SER A 134 -7.66 15.32 16.58
CA SER A 134 -9.02 15.47 16.07
C SER A 134 -9.03 16.35 14.82
N GLN A 135 -9.59 15.83 13.73
CA GLN A 135 -9.77 16.58 12.49
C GLN A 135 -10.78 17.74 12.63
N VAL A 136 -11.71 17.63 13.59
CA VAL A 136 -12.75 18.64 13.84
C VAL A 136 -12.19 19.78 14.68
N GLU A 137 -11.40 19.46 15.70
CA GLU A 137 -10.80 20.46 16.59
C GLU A 137 -9.58 21.15 15.95
N TYR A 138 -8.82 20.43 15.13
CA TYR A 138 -7.58 20.91 14.51
C TYR A 138 -7.62 20.76 12.97
N PRO A 139 -8.52 21.48 12.28
CA PRO A 139 -8.67 21.38 10.82
C PRO A 139 -7.40 21.78 10.06
N SER A 140 -6.56 22.67 10.59
CA SER A 140 -5.28 23.05 10.00
C SER A 140 -4.26 21.91 9.94
N LEU A 141 -4.44 20.84 10.72
CA LEU A 141 -3.51 19.71 10.79
C LEU A 141 -3.93 18.51 9.94
N VAL A 142 -5.05 18.60 9.20
CA VAL A 142 -5.60 17.50 8.40
C VAL A 142 -4.61 17.01 7.35
N ASP A 143 -3.94 17.92 6.65
CA ASP A 143 -2.97 17.56 5.59
C ASP A 143 -1.74 16.86 6.16
N LEU A 144 -1.16 17.40 7.25
CA LEU A 144 0.00 16.79 7.91
C LEU A 144 -0.35 15.42 8.53
N ARG A 145 -1.55 15.27 9.08
CA ARG A 145 -2.05 13.96 9.55
C ARG A 145 -2.26 12.99 8.39
N GLY A 146 -2.78 13.45 7.26
CA GLY A 146 -2.91 12.66 6.03
C GLY A 146 -1.56 12.17 5.51
N LEU A 147 -0.56 13.04 5.50
CA LEU A 147 0.83 12.68 5.17
C LEU A 147 1.39 11.62 6.13
N LEU A 148 1.17 11.76 7.44
CA LEU A 148 1.59 10.77 8.40
C LEU A 148 0.94 9.41 8.12
N LEU A 149 -0.38 9.37 7.93
CA LEU A 149 -1.09 8.11 7.64
C LEU A 149 -0.66 7.49 6.31
N ASP A 150 -0.18 8.29 5.35
CA ASP A 150 0.47 7.80 4.15
C ASP A 150 1.82 7.13 4.42
N LEU A 151 2.68 7.77 5.20
CA LEU A 151 3.96 7.19 5.61
C LEU A 151 3.78 5.93 6.49
N VAL A 152 2.80 5.92 7.39
CA VAL A 152 2.42 4.75 8.19
C VAL A 152 1.99 3.59 7.30
N ALA A 153 1.18 3.85 6.27
CA ALA A 153 0.77 2.84 5.31
C ALA A 153 1.96 2.31 4.48
N GLN A 154 2.88 3.18 4.05
CA GLN A 154 4.10 2.79 3.35
C GLN A 154 5.03 1.94 4.25
N LEU A 155 5.16 2.29 5.53
CA LEU A 155 5.91 1.51 6.51
C LEU A 155 5.30 0.12 6.71
N LEU A 156 3.97 0.02 6.79
CA LEU A 156 3.28 -1.28 6.83
C LEU A 156 3.57 -2.11 5.58
N GLY A 157 3.58 -1.46 4.41
CA GLY A 157 4.01 -2.07 3.15
C GLY A 157 5.44 -2.61 3.21
N ALA A 158 6.38 -1.83 3.73
CA ALA A 158 7.77 -2.28 3.91
C ALA A 158 7.86 -3.47 4.88
N LEU A 159 7.19 -3.41 6.03
CA LEU A 159 7.14 -4.49 7.02
C LEU A 159 6.57 -5.78 6.44
N SER A 160 5.55 -5.68 5.58
CA SER A 160 4.91 -6.86 4.98
C SER A 160 5.82 -7.71 4.09
N ARG A 161 6.95 -7.16 3.61
CA ARG A 161 7.95 -7.95 2.87
C ARG A 161 8.62 -9.02 3.73
N ILE A 162 8.77 -8.73 5.02
CA ILE A 162 9.48 -9.58 5.99
C ILE A 162 8.45 -10.35 6.83
N ARG A 163 7.33 -9.69 7.18
CA ARG A 163 6.38 -10.14 8.20
C ARG A 163 4.96 -10.25 7.68
N PHE A 164 4.80 -10.76 6.46
CA PHE A 164 3.52 -10.83 5.75
C PHE A 164 2.39 -11.45 6.60
N SER A 165 2.63 -12.62 7.21
CA SER A 165 1.62 -13.31 8.02
C SER A 165 1.22 -12.51 9.26
N SER A 166 2.19 -12.00 10.04
CA SER A 166 1.95 -11.17 11.24
C SER A 166 1.07 -9.95 10.90
N VAL A 167 1.45 -9.22 9.85
CA VAL A 167 0.73 -8.02 9.39
C VAL A 167 -0.69 -8.35 8.93
N THR A 168 -0.87 -9.39 8.13
CA THR A 168 -2.18 -9.75 7.55
C THR A 168 -3.12 -10.37 8.58
N GLU A 169 -2.61 -11.18 9.52
CA GLU A 169 -3.38 -11.69 10.65
C GLU A 169 -3.87 -10.56 11.54
N ARG A 170 -2.98 -9.63 11.89
CA ARG A 170 -3.35 -8.45 12.67
C ARG A 170 -4.38 -7.58 11.96
N PHE A 171 -4.23 -7.34 10.66
CA PHE A 171 -5.23 -6.63 9.87
C PHE A 171 -6.63 -7.26 10.03
N PHE A 172 -6.77 -8.56 9.83
CA PHE A 172 -8.07 -9.21 9.96
C PHE A 172 -8.58 -9.25 11.40
N MET A 173 -7.70 -9.39 12.39
CA MET A 173 -8.05 -9.27 13.81
C MET A 173 -8.65 -7.90 14.10
N GLU A 174 -7.99 -6.81 13.71
CA GLU A 174 -8.48 -5.44 13.96
C GLU A 174 -9.81 -5.15 13.23
N LEU A 175 -9.98 -5.67 12.02
CA LEU A 175 -11.26 -5.62 11.29
C LEU A 175 -12.37 -6.44 11.94
N ASN A 176 -12.03 -7.49 12.69
CA ASN A 176 -13.01 -8.30 13.41
C ASN A 176 -13.41 -7.65 14.74
N THR A 177 -12.46 -7.03 15.44
CA THR A 177 -12.72 -6.25 16.66
C THR A 177 -13.68 -5.09 16.42
N ARG A 178 -13.66 -4.49 15.22
CA ARG A 178 -14.49 -3.32 14.84
C ARG A 178 -15.78 -3.66 14.08
N ARG A 179 -16.28 -4.90 14.22
CA ARG A 179 -17.54 -5.33 13.58
C ARG A 179 -18.80 -4.63 14.09
N ILE A 180 -18.75 -3.97 15.25
CA ILE A 180 -19.89 -3.21 15.76
C ILE A 180 -19.90 -1.85 15.06
N ASP A 181 -20.95 -1.58 14.27
CA ASP A 181 -21.06 -0.38 13.45
C ASP A 181 -21.36 0.87 14.30
N THR A 182 -20.32 1.66 14.57
CA THR A 182 -20.38 2.97 15.22
C THR A 182 -19.65 3.98 14.33
N SER A 183 -19.86 5.29 14.54
CA SER A 183 -19.12 6.30 13.77
C SER A 183 -17.61 6.17 13.94
N VAL A 184 -17.17 5.89 15.17
CA VAL A 184 -15.75 5.73 15.51
C VAL A 184 -15.18 4.47 14.87
N SER A 185 -15.80 3.31 15.09
CA SER A 185 -15.34 2.04 14.50
C SER A 185 -15.35 2.07 12.98
N ARG A 186 -16.23 2.85 12.34
CA ARG A 186 -16.23 3.05 10.88
C ARG A 186 -15.00 3.83 10.41
N SER A 187 -14.67 4.96 11.04
CA SER A 187 -13.46 5.73 10.71
C SER A 187 -12.21 4.87 10.89
N GLU A 188 -12.12 4.16 12.02
CA GLU A 188 -11.01 3.25 12.32
C GLU A 188 -10.89 2.13 11.27
N THR A 189 -12.03 1.52 10.89
CA THR A 189 -12.07 0.46 9.87
C THR A 189 -11.59 0.97 8.51
N LEU A 190 -12.04 2.14 8.07
CA LEU A 190 -11.62 2.74 6.81
C LEU A 190 -10.13 3.09 6.85
N SER A 191 -9.64 3.64 7.96
CA SER A 191 -8.23 3.94 8.17
C SER A 191 -7.35 2.69 8.11
N ILE A 192 -7.75 1.59 8.75
CA ILE A 192 -7.06 0.29 8.69
C ILE A 192 -7.00 -0.24 7.26
N ILE A 193 -8.12 -0.23 6.52
CA ILE A 193 -8.16 -0.69 5.11
C ILE A 193 -7.24 0.16 4.24
N ASN A 194 -7.31 1.48 4.37
CA ASN A 194 -6.45 2.39 3.63
C ASN A 194 -4.97 2.17 3.99
N GLY A 195 -4.66 1.86 5.25
CA GLY A 195 -3.31 1.55 5.72
C GLY A 195 -2.64 0.37 5.00
N MET A 196 -3.42 -0.57 4.48
CA MET A 196 -2.93 -1.76 3.79
C MET A 196 -2.62 -1.54 2.30
N ARG A 197 -2.88 -0.35 1.74
CA ARG A 197 -2.75 -0.10 0.29
C ARG A 197 -1.34 -0.27 -0.29
N TYR A 198 -0.30 -0.33 0.54
CA TYR A 198 1.08 -0.57 0.11
C TYR A 198 1.60 -1.98 0.40
N LEU A 199 0.74 -2.89 0.89
CA LEU A 199 1.09 -4.27 1.19
C LEU A 199 1.80 -4.93 0.00
N LYS A 200 2.87 -5.69 0.28
CA LYS A 200 3.66 -6.39 -0.73
C LYS A 200 3.28 -7.86 -0.76
N LEU A 201 2.60 -8.28 -1.83
CA LEU A 201 2.25 -9.67 -2.04
C LEU A 201 3.48 -10.48 -2.46
N GLY A 202 3.69 -11.63 -1.82
CA GLY A 202 4.73 -12.58 -2.18
C GLY A 202 4.26 -13.43 -3.35
N VAL A 203 4.95 -13.38 -4.49
CA VAL A 203 4.56 -14.14 -5.70
C VAL A 203 5.68 -15.01 -6.26
N LYS A 204 6.86 -14.99 -5.62
CA LYS A 204 8.08 -15.66 -6.14
C LYS A 204 8.27 -17.08 -5.62
N THR A 205 7.68 -17.38 -4.47
CA THR A 205 7.81 -18.67 -3.79
C THR A 205 6.43 -19.25 -3.60
N GLU A 206 6.33 -20.57 -3.57
CA GLU A 206 5.05 -21.27 -3.36
C GLU A 206 4.38 -20.83 -2.05
N GLY A 207 5.14 -20.80 -0.94
CA GLY A 207 4.64 -20.33 0.35
C GLY A 207 4.19 -18.87 0.35
N GLY A 208 4.93 -17.99 -0.33
CA GLY A 208 4.56 -16.58 -0.46
C GLY A 208 3.28 -16.40 -1.27
N LEU A 209 3.15 -17.12 -2.39
CA LEU A 209 1.98 -17.06 -3.26
C LEU A 209 0.75 -17.65 -2.57
N ASN A 210 0.89 -18.75 -1.83
CA ASN A 210 -0.17 -19.32 -1.00
C ASN A 210 -0.67 -18.35 0.07
N ALA A 211 0.23 -17.70 0.80
CA ALA A 211 -0.14 -16.70 1.80
C ALA A 211 -0.86 -15.51 1.14
N SER A 212 -0.37 -15.05 -0.01
CA SER A 212 -0.97 -13.95 -0.77
C SER A 212 -2.35 -14.31 -1.31
N ALA A 213 -2.53 -15.52 -1.87
CA ALA A 213 -3.82 -16.03 -2.33
C ALA A 213 -4.82 -16.14 -1.18
N SER A 214 -4.40 -16.65 -0.02
CA SER A 214 -5.22 -16.72 1.19
C SER A 214 -5.66 -15.33 1.66
N PHE A 215 -4.73 -14.36 1.67
CA PHE A 215 -5.05 -12.97 2.00
C PHE A 215 -6.07 -12.38 1.02
N VAL A 216 -5.84 -12.49 -0.30
CA VAL A 216 -6.74 -11.97 -1.34
C VAL A 216 -8.13 -12.57 -1.20
N ALA A 217 -8.24 -13.90 -1.03
CA ALA A 217 -9.52 -14.58 -0.83
C ALA A 217 -10.27 -14.05 0.41
N LYS A 218 -9.57 -13.86 1.54
CA LYS A 218 -10.16 -13.33 2.79
C LYS A 218 -10.48 -11.83 2.72
N ALA A 219 -9.75 -11.07 1.90
CA ALA A 219 -9.93 -9.64 1.67
C ALA A 219 -11.01 -9.32 0.63
N ASN A 220 -11.68 -10.34 0.07
CA ASN A 220 -12.78 -10.17 -0.87
C ASN A 220 -13.81 -9.14 -0.33
N PRO A 221 -14.08 -8.04 -1.06
CA PRO A 221 -14.95 -6.96 -0.59
C PRO A 221 -16.34 -7.43 -0.19
N LEU A 222 -16.85 -8.50 -0.80
CA LEU A 222 -18.23 -8.97 -0.67
C LEU A 222 -18.38 -10.21 0.20
N ILE A 223 -17.31 -10.71 0.86
CA ILE A 223 -17.36 -11.94 1.65
C ILE A 223 -18.14 -11.81 2.97
N ARG A 224 -18.20 -10.59 3.54
CA ARG A 224 -18.86 -10.35 4.84
C ARG A 224 -20.34 -9.98 4.63
N PRO A 225 -21.27 -10.59 5.40
CA PRO A 225 -22.68 -10.22 5.34
C PRO A 225 -22.87 -8.76 5.73
N ALA A 226 -23.74 -8.09 4.99
CA ALA A 226 -23.68 -6.65 4.85
C ALA A 226 -24.34 -5.90 6.02
N GLN A 227 -23.55 -5.10 6.76
CA GLN A 227 -24.06 -4.14 7.75
C GLN A 227 -24.54 -2.83 7.09
N LYS A 228 -25.20 -1.94 7.85
CA LYS A 228 -25.76 -0.67 7.33
C LYS A 228 -24.62 0.29 6.93
N ARG A 229 -24.77 1.03 5.81
CA ARG A 229 -23.77 1.91 5.15
C ARG A 229 -22.57 1.18 4.48
N LYS A 230 -22.93 0.38 3.47
CA LYS A 230 -22.13 -0.63 2.76
C LYS A 230 -21.07 -0.09 1.78
N SER A 231 -21.33 1.04 1.11
CA SER A 231 -20.56 1.41 -0.09
C SER A 231 -19.14 1.87 0.21
N GLU A 232 -18.95 2.70 1.25
CA GLU A 232 -17.63 3.24 1.59
C GLU A 232 -16.65 2.13 1.98
N PHE A 233 -17.09 1.16 2.78
CA PHE A 233 -16.30 0.00 3.16
C PHE A 233 -15.89 -0.85 1.95
N TYR A 234 -16.85 -1.16 1.06
CA TYR A 234 -16.55 -1.92 -0.15
C TYR A 234 -15.64 -1.13 -1.11
N HIS A 235 -15.86 0.17 -1.25
CA HIS A 235 -15.02 1.06 -2.05
C HIS A 235 -13.58 1.09 -1.53
N ALA A 236 -13.40 1.19 -0.21
CA ALA A 236 -12.08 1.15 0.42
C ALA A 236 -11.36 -0.18 0.18
N LEU A 237 -12.05 -1.32 0.32
CA LEU A 237 -11.46 -2.63 0.01
C LEU A 237 -11.11 -2.78 -1.48
N CYS A 238 -11.97 -2.31 -2.38
CA CYS A 238 -11.68 -2.31 -3.81
C CYS A 238 -10.42 -1.50 -4.15
N ASN A 239 -10.30 -0.30 -3.56
CA ASN A 239 -9.13 0.56 -3.74
C ASN A 239 -7.87 -0.06 -3.13
N MET A 240 -7.96 -0.63 -1.92
CA MET A 240 -6.85 -1.33 -1.27
C MET A 240 -6.34 -2.48 -2.15
N LEU A 241 -7.24 -3.37 -2.60
CA LEU A 241 -6.90 -4.49 -3.47
C LEU A 241 -6.32 -4.02 -4.80
N SER A 242 -6.88 -2.97 -5.41
CA SER A 242 -6.35 -2.42 -6.65
C SER A 242 -4.90 -1.94 -6.49
N ASN A 243 -4.60 -1.23 -5.39
CA ASN A 243 -3.25 -0.70 -5.14
C ASN A 243 -2.20 -1.80 -4.91
N ILE A 244 -2.57 -2.91 -4.25
CA ILE A 244 -1.62 -4.00 -3.97
C ILE A 244 -1.46 -4.97 -5.14
N LEU A 245 -2.47 -5.06 -6.03
CA LEU A 245 -2.44 -5.91 -7.22
C LEU A 245 -1.78 -5.20 -8.41
N ALA A 246 -1.94 -3.88 -8.56
CA ALA A 246 -1.37 -3.14 -9.70
C ALA A 246 0.14 -3.37 -9.93
N PRO A 247 1.00 -3.38 -8.90
CA PRO A 247 2.43 -3.65 -9.07
C PRO A 247 2.75 -5.03 -9.67
N LEU A 248 1.84 -6.01 -9.54
CA LEU A 248 1.99 -7.33 -10.14
C LEU A 248 1.62 -7.32 -11.63
N ALA A 249 0.62 -6.52 -12.01
CA ALA A 249 0.15 -6.41 -13.39
C ALA A 249 1.04 -5.49 -14.25
N ASP A 250 1.65 -4.45 -13.67
CA ASP A 250 2.40 -3.45 -14.44
C ASP A 250 3.78 -3.93 -14.96
N GLY A 251 4.15 -5.19 -14.69
CA GLY A 251 5.35 -5.84 -15.25
C GLY A 251 6.66 -5.37 -14.60
N GLY A 252 6.69 -5.26 -13.27
CA GLY A 252 7.89 -4.89 -12.51
C GLY A 252 9.02 -5.94 -12.59
N LYS A 253 9.90 -5.96 -11.58
CA LYS A 253 11.05 -6.89 -11.50
C LYS A 253 10.68 -8.39 -11.46
N SER A 254 9.40 -8.73 -11.40
CA SER A 254 8.88 -10.10 -11.37
C SER A 254 7.98 -10.30 -12.58
N GLN A 255 8.24 -11.32 -13.39
CA GLN A 255 7.35 -11.70 -14.48
C GLN A 255 6.12 -12.42 -13.91
N TRP A 256 4.93 -12.04 -14.39
CA TRP A 256 3.69 -12.74 -14.12
C TRP A 256 3.29 -13.57 -15.36
N PRO A 257 2.74 -14.78 -15.21
CA PRO A 257 2.66 -15.55 -13.97
C PRO A 257 4.04 -16.10 -13.55
N PRO A 258 4.26 -16.33 -12.25
CA PRO A 258 5.47 -17.00 -11.76
C PRO A 258 5.53 -18.48 -12.22
N SER A 259 6.74 -18.98 -12.47
CA SER A 259 6.99 -20.37 -12.86
C SER A 259 7.40 -21.24 -11.65
N GLY A 260 7.09 -22.54 -11.69
CA GLY A 260 7.46 -23.51 -10.65
C GLY A 260 6.65 -23.39 -9.35
N VAL A 261 5.46 -22.77 -9.42
CA VAL A 261 4.54 -22.56 -8.28
C VAL A 261 3.10 -22.90 -8.66
N GLU A 262 2.92 -23.84 -9.59
CA GLU A 262 1.63 -24.17 -10.24
C GLU A 262 0.50 -24.53 -9.26
N PRO A 263 0.73 -25.29 -8.15
CA PRO A 263 -0.32 -25.54 -7.16
C PRO A 263 -0.81 -24.26 -6.45
N ALA A 264 0.11 -23.40 -6.04
CA ALA A 264 -0.22 -22.13 -5.39
C ALA A 264 -0.89 -21.14 -6.36
N LEU A 265 -0.52 -21.18 -7.63
CA LEU A 265 -1.11 -20.37 -8.68
C LEU A 265 -2.57 -20.74 -8.95
N SER A 266 -2.92 -22.02 -8.85
CA SER A 266 -4.32 -22.47 -8.91
C SER A 266 -5.19 -21.85 -7.81
N LEU A 267 -4.69 -21.82 -6.57
CA LEU A 267 -5.38 -21.17 -5.45
C LEU A 267 -5.52 -19.66 -5.64
N TRP A 268 -4.49 -19.03 -6.21
CA TRP A 268 -4.55 -17.62 -6.58
C TRP A 268 -5.64 -17.37 -7.62
N TYR A 269 -5.68 -18.16 -8.71
CA TYR A 269 -6.69 -18.03 -9.77
C TYR A 269 -8.11 -18.23 -9.25
N GLU A 270 -8.33 -19.19 -8.35
CA GLU A 270 -9.61 -19.37 -7.68
C GLU A 270 -10.01 -18.12 -6.88
N ALA A 271 -9.08 -17.57 -6.09
CA ALA A 271 -9.33 -16.39 -5.27
C ALA A 271 -9.71 -15.17 -6.12
N VAL A 272 -8.90 -14.84 -7.14
CA VAL A 272 -9.15 -13.67 -7.99
C VAL A 272 -10.40 -13.84 -8.86
N GLY A 273 -10.61 -15.04 -9.41
CA GLY A 273 -11.78 -15.37 -10.21
C GLY A 273 -13.07 -15.22 -9.41
N ARG A 274 -13.09 -15.73 -8.17
CA ARG A 274 -14.24 -15.62 -7.26
C ARG A 274 -14.59 -14.16 -6.95
N ILE A 275 -13.60 -13.32 -6.65
CA ILE A 275 -13.83 -11.90 -6.39
C ILE A 275 -14.41 -11.24 -7.64
N ARG A 276 -13.81 -11.48 -8.81
CA ARG A 276 -14.25 -10.88 -10.08
C ARG A 276 -15.71 -11.21 -10.39
N LEU A 277 -16.09 -12.48 -10.28
CA LEU A 277 -17.47 -12.94 -10.53
C LEU A 277 -18.50 -12.31 -9.59
N GLN A 278 -18.10 -11.96 -8.36
CA GLN A 278 -19.00 -11.32 -7.40
C GLN A 278 -19.08 -9.79 -7.59
N LEU A 279 -17.99 -9.15 -8.02
CA LEU A 279 -17.94 -7.70 -8.19
C LEU A 279 -18.75 -7.20 -9.38
N ILE A 280 -18.74 -7.91 -10.51
CA ILE A 280 -19.49 -7.54 -11.72
C ILE A 280 -20.98 -7.28 -11.40
N PRO A 281 -21.75 -8.26 -10.88
CA PRO A 281 -23.17 -8.04 -10.57
C PRO A 281 -23.40 -7.07 -9.40
N TRP A 282 -22.39 -6.81 -8.56
CA TRP A 282 -22.49 -5.79 -7.51
C TRP A 282 -22.37 -4.38 -8.08
N MET A 283 -21.50 -4.16 -9.07
CA MET A 283 -21.36 -2.88 -9.75
C MET A 283 -22.62 -2.52 -10.53
N ASP A 284 -23.23 -3.49 -11.20
CA ASP A 284 -24.43 -3.28 -12.02
C ASP A 284 -25.66 -2.81 -11.20
N LYS A 285 -25.63 -2.98 -9.87
CA LYS A 285 -26.70 -2.52 -8.98
C LYS A 285 -26.74 -1.01 -8.82
N GLN A 286 -25.57 -0.33 -8.79
CA GLN A 286 -25.51 1.12 -8.59
C GLN A 286 -24.27 1.72 -9.26
N ASN A 287 -24.46 2.74 -10.10
CA ASN A 287 -23.39 3.39 -10.87
C ASN A 287 -22.22 3.91 -10.01
N LYS A 288 -22.46 4.30 -8.76
CA LYS A 288 -21.39 4.77 -7.84
C LYS A 288 -20.31 3.72 -7.56
N HIS A 289 -20.56 2.45 -7.85
CA HIS A 289 -19.60 1.36 -7.68
C HIS A 289 -18.64 1.22 -8.86
N ILE A 290 -19.02 1.69 -10.04
CA ILE A 290 -18.28 1.50 -11.30
C ILE A 290 -16.87 2.10 -11.18
N ALA A 291 -16.76 3.34 -10.69
CA ALA A 291 -15.49 4.06 -10.62
C ALA A 291 -14.38 3.36 -9.81
N VAL A 292 -14.75 2.57 -8.79
CA VAL A 292 -13.78 1.84 -7.94
C VAL A 292 -13.74 0.34 -8.25
N GLY A 293 -14.81 -0.23 -8.78
CA GLY A 293 -14.91 -1.66 -9.05
C GLY A 293 -14.24 -2.06 -10.36
N TYR A 294 -14.35 -1.26 -11.43
CA TYR A 294 -13.74 -1.59 -12.73
C TYR A 294 -12.20 -1.65 -12.71
N PRO A 295 -11.48 -0.74 -12.01
CA PRO A 295 -10.04 -0.88 -11.83
C PRO A 295 -9.66 -2.23 -11.22
N LEU A 296 -10.38 -2.66 -10.19
CA LEU A 296 -10.14 -3.96 -9.55
C LEU A 296 -10.50 -5.12 -10.48
N VAL A 297 -11.67 -5.10 -11.13
CA VAL A 297 -12.08 -6.17 -12.07
C VAL A 297 -11.08 -6.33 -13.21
N THR A 298 -10.53 -5.22 -13.72
CA THR A 298 -9.49 -5.24 -14.75
C THR A 298 -8.22 -5.91 -14.24
N LEU A 299 -7.77 -5.57 -13.02
CA LEU A 299 -6.60 -6.21 -12.40
C LEU A 299 -6.82 -7.69 -12.13
N LEU A 300 -8.01 -8.08 -11.65
CA LEU A 300 -8.38 -9.47 -11.40
C LEU A 300 -8.46 -10.29 -12.69
N LEU A 301 -8.87 -9.68 -13.81
CA LEU A 301 -8.81 -10.30 -15.12
C LEU A 301 -7.35 -10.55 -15.53
N CYS A 302 -6.50 -9.53 -15.46
CA CYS A 302 -5.08 -9.62 -15.82
C CYS A 302 -4.36 -10.69 -14.99
N LEU A 303 -4.53 -10.66 -13.67
CA LEU A 303 -3.85 -11.58 -12.74
C LEU A 303 -4.58 -12.91 -12.56
N GLY A 304 -5.60 -13.18 -13.39
CA GLY A 304 -6.42 -14.39 -13.36
C GLY A 304 -5.87 -15.52 -14.23
N ASP A 305 -6.67 -16.58 -14.36
CA ASP A 305 -6.34 -17.72 -15.21
C ASP A 305 -6.17 -17.28 -16.68
N PRO A 306 -5.10 -17.72 -17.38
CA PRO A 306 -4.83 -17.29 -18.75
C PRO A 306 -5.93 -17.62 -19.76
N GLN A 307 -6.64 -18.75 -19.60
CA GLN A 307 -7.74 -19.11 -20.50
C GLN A 307 -8.93 -18.19 -20.27
N ILE A 308 -9.25 -17.91 -19.00
CA ILE A 308 -10.29 -16.93 -18.65
C ILE A 308 -9.92 -15.55 -19.21
N PHE A 309 -8.66 -15.12 -19.09
CA PHE A 309 -8.20 -13.86 -19.67
C PHE A 309 -8.51 -13.78 -21.17
N HIS A 310 -8.12 -14.79 -21.95
CA HIS A 310 -8.34 -14.79 -23.40
C HIS A 310 -9.81 -14.82 -23.80
N ASN A 311 -10.65 -15.52 -23.05
CA ASN A 311 -12.09 -15.59 -23.31
C ASN A 311 -12.80 -14.27 -22.97
N ASP A 312 -12.42 -13.65 -21.85
CA ASP A 312 -13.11 -12.48 -21.31
C ASP A 312 -12.49 -11.15 -21.75
N LEU A 313 -11.34 -11.15 -22.42
CA LEU A 313 -10.68 -9.92 -22.88
C LEU A 313 -11.62 -9.09 -23.78
N SER A 314 -12.23 -9.69 -24.78
CA SER A 314 -13.08 -8.97 -25.74
C SER A 314 -14.34 -8.39 -25.10
N PRO A 315 -15.16 -9.15 -24.35
CA PRO A 315 -16.29 -8.58 -23.62
C PRO A 315 -15.87 -7.47 -22.64
N HIS A 316 -14.71 -7.62 -21.97
CA HIS A 316 -14.20 -6.61 -21.05
C HIS A 316 -13.82 -5.31 -21.76
N MET A 317 -13.14 -5.41 -22.91
CA MET A 317 -12.77 -4.26 -23.74
C MET A 317 -14.02 -3.52 -24.26
N GLU A 318 -15.01 -4.24 -24.78
CA GLU A 318 -16.28 -3.66 -25.23
C GLU A 318 -16.98 -2.86 -24.12
N GLN A 319 -16.97 -3.39 -22.90
CA GLN A 319 -17.54 -2.73 -21.75
C GLN A 319 -16.75 -1.49 -21.33
N LEU A 320 -15.41 -1.56 -21.33
CA LEU A 320 -14.56 -0.39 -21.10
C LEU A 320 -14.78 0.69 -22.17
N TYR A 321 -15.02 0.33 -23.43
CA TYR A 321 -15.33 1.30 -24.48
C TYR A 321 -16.68 2.00 -24.27
N LYS A 322 -17.70 1.29 -23.76
CA LYS A 322 -18.96 1.92 -23.36
C LYS A 322 -18.73 2.94 -22.25
N LEU A 323 -17.93 2.59 -21.24
CA LEU A 323 -17.57 3.48 -20.13
C LEU A 323 -16.66 4.64 -20.57
N LEU A 324 -15.84 4.46 -21.60
CA LEU A 324 -15.00 5.51 -22.17
C LEU A 324 -15.84 6.66 -22.77
N ARG A 325 -17.01 6.32 -23.33
CA ARG A 325 -17.98 7.29 -23.88
C ARG A 325 -18.77 8.02 -22.80
N ASP A 326 -18.79 7.49 -21.57
CA ASP A 326 -19.45 8.13 -20.43
C ASP A 326 -18.54 9.19 -19.80
N LYS A 327 -19.06 10.42 -19.66
CA LYS A 327 -18.28 11.58 -19.17
C LYS A 327 -17.73 11.37 -17.75
N ASN A 328 -18.44 10.62 -16.91
CA ASN A 328 -18.05 10.41 -15.51
C ASN A 328 -16.99 9.29 -15.36
N HIS A 329 -16.94 8.35 -16.30
CA HIS A 329 -16.07 7.17 -16.22
C HIS A 329 -14.92 7.16 -17.22
N ARG A 330 -14.87 8.09 -18.18
CA ARG A 330 -13.88 8.09 -19.27
C ARG A 330 -12.43 7.94 -18.84
N PHE A 331 -12.00 8.64 -17.79
CA PHE A 331 -10.61 8.62 -17.34
C PHE A 331 -10.25 7.28 -16.70
N MET A 332 -11.17 6.72 -15.91
CA MET A 332 -11.02 5.40 -15.32
C MET A 332 -10.99 4.32 -16.41
N ALA A 333 -11.88 4.41 -17.39
CA ALA A 333 -11.94 3.46 -18.50
C ALA A 333 -10.65 3.50 -19.33
N LEU A 334 -10.11 4.69 -19.60
CA LEU A 334 -8.84 4.85 -20.31
C LEU A 334 -7.66 4.22 -19.54
N ASP A 335 -7.56 4.43 -18.23
CA ASP A 335 -6.53 3.78 -17.40
C ASP A 335 -6.67 2.25 -17.42
N CYS A 336 -7.89 1.73 -17.33
CA CYS A 336 -8.16 0.29 -17.41
C CYS A 336 -7.79 -0.29 -18.79
N LEU A 337 -8.13 0.40 -19.88
CA LEU A 337 -7.77 0.01 -21.25
C LEU A 337 -6.25 -0.04 -21.40
N HIS A 338 -5.55 1.02 -20.99
CA HIS A 338 -4.09 1.06 -21.03
C HIS A 338 -3.48 -0.10 -20.23
N ARG A 339 -3.98 -0.38 -19.03
CA ARG A 339 -3.49 -1.46 -18.17
C ARG A 339 -3.68 -2.84 -18.79
N VAL A 340 -4.89 -3.17 -19.26
CA VAL A 340 -5.16 -4.51 -19.83
C VAL A 340 -4.39 -4.75 -21.12
N LEU A 341 -4.23 -3.72 -21.96
CA LEU A 341 -3.43 -3.79 -23.18
C LEU A 341 -1.94 -3.98 -22.86
N ARG A 342 -1.39 -3.18 -21.95
CA ARG A 342 -0.01 -3.33 -21.49
C ARG A 342 0.24 -4.72 -20.91
N PHE A 343 -0.70 -5.25 -20.13
CA PHE A 343 -0.61 -6.60 -19.57
C PHE A 343 -0.62 -7.67 -20.67
N TYR A 344 -1.58 -7.60 -21.60
CA TYR A 344 -1.63 -8.52 -22.75
C TYR A 344 -0.30 -8.52 -23.52
N LEU A 345 0.23 -7.34 -23.85
CA LEU A 345 1.48 -7.19 -24.60
C LEU A 345 2.68 -7.77 -23.84
N SER A 346 2.77 -7.53 -22.54
CA SER A 346 3.92 -7.94 -21.72
C SER A 346 3.88 -9.38 -21.21
N VAL A 347 2.70 -9.99 -21.13
CA VAL A 347 2.52 -11.34 -20.55
C VAL A 347 2.10 -12.36 -21.61
N HIS A 348 1.04 -12.07 -22.35
CA HIS A 348 0.44 -13.04 -23.28
C HIS A 348 1.05 -12.97 -24.70
N ALA A 349 1.47 -11.79 -25.12
CA ALA A 349 2.02 -11.54 -26.45
C ALA A 349 3.54 -11.38 -26.48
N ALA A 350 4.22 -11.47 -25.33
CA ALA A 350 5.65 -11.18 -25.19
C ALA A 350 6.56 -11.97 -26.16
N ASN A 351 6.16 -13.20 -26.48
CA ASN A 351 6.90 -14.10 -27.37
C ASN A 351 6.24 -14.27 -28.74
N GLN A 352 5.20 -13.49 -29.05
CA GLN A 352 4.49 -13.59 -30.32
C GLN A 352 5.14 -12.70 -31.39
N ALA A 353 5.12 -13.15 -32.65
CA ALA A 353 5.58 -12.34 -33.76
C ALA A 353 4.70 -11.08 -33.90
N PRO A 354 5.26 -9.88 -34.16
CA PRO A 354 4.49 -8.63 -34.22
C PRO A 354 3.25 -8.69 -35.11
N ASN A 355 3.33 -9.37 -36.26
CA ASN A 355 2.20 -9.51 -37.19
C ASN A 355 1.02 -10.26 -36.55
N ARG A 356 1.28 -11.29 -35.74
CA ARG A 356 0.21 -12.02 -35.02
C ARG A 356 -0.42 -11.19 -33.91
N ILE A 357 0.37 -10.32 -33.27
CA ILE A 357 -0.12 -9.36 -32.28
C ILE A 357 -1.05 -8.37 -32.98
N TRP A 358 -0.61 -7.81 -34.11
CA TRP A 358 -1.44 -6.93 -34.93
C TRP A 358 -2.72 -7.60 -35.40
N ASP A 359 -2.65 -8.79 -36.00
CA ASP A 359 -3.83 -9.54 -36.46
C ASP A 359 -4.81 -9.83 -35.32
N TYR A 360 -4.31 -10.15 -34.12
CA TYR A 360 -5.16 -10.39 -32.95
C TYR A 360 -5.83 -9.10 -32.44
N LEU A 361 -5.09 -8.00 -32.36
CA LEU A 361 -5.65 -6.71 -31.95
C LEU A 361 -6.63 -6.17 -33.01
N ASP A 362 -6.34 -6.34 -34.29
CA ASP A 362 -7.15 -5.87 -35.42
C ASP A 362 -8.44 -6.69 -35.57
N SER A 363 -8.35 -8.02 -35.50
CA SER A 363 -9.53 -8.91 -35.52
C SER A 363 -10.49 -8.69 -34.34
N ARG A 364 -10.02 -8.07 -33.26
CA ARG A 364 -10.82 -7.69 -32.09
C ARG A 364 -11.24 -6.21 -32.12
N ASN A 365 -11.03 -5.49 -33.23
CA ASN A 365 -11.29 -4.05 -33.40
C ASN A 365 -10.59 -3.16 -32.35
N ILE A 366 -9.43 -3.56 -31.84
CA ILE A 366 -8.67 -2.78 -30.85
C ILE A 366 -7.85 -1.67 -31.54
N THR A 367 -7.42 -1.90 -32.78
CA THR A 367 -6.64 -0.99 -33.63
C THR A 367 -7.42 0.21 -34.14
N SER A 368 -8.72 0.07 -34.42
CA SER A 368 -9.59 1.16 -34.92
C SER A 368 -9.92 2.23 -33.87
N ILE A 369 -9.38 2.10 -32.65
CA ILE A 369 -9.76 2.87 -31.45
C ILE A 369 -8.53 3.50 -30.76
N LEU A 370 -7.30 3.20 -31.21
CA LEU A 370 -6.11 3.95 -30.84
C LEU A 370 -5.92 5.07 -31.88
N PRO A 371 -5.89 6.35 -31.46
CA PRO A 371 -5.71 7.48 -32.38
C PRO A 371 -4.32 7.51 -33.04
#